data_AF-A0A7X4CN80-F1
#
_entry.id   AF-A0A7X4CN80-F1
#
_cell.length_a   1.000
_cell.length_b   1.000
_cell.length_c   1.000
_cell.angle_alpha   90.00
_cell.angle_beta   90.00
_cell.angle_gamma   90.00
#
_symmetry.space_group_name_H-M   'P 1'
#
loop_
_entity.id
_entity.type
_entity.pdbx_description
1 polymer ?
#
loop_
_entity_poly.entity_id
_entity_poly.type
_entity_poly.pdbx_seq_one_letter_code
_entity_poly.pdbx_strand_id
1 'polypeptide(L)' 'MPITRPIDTLVLGGGMAGTFAALAAKTPDTTVAIVEPANVLGGQGTAGGVAGF' A
#
# COMPACT_ATOMS: atom_id res chain seq x y z
N MET A 1 24.70 6.44 4.85
CA MET A 1 24.17 6.11 3.51
C MET A 1 22.77 5.56 3.67
N PRO A 2 21.76 6.00 2.91
CA PRO A 2 20.43 5.41 3.01
C PRO A 2 20.48 3.95 2.56
N ILE A 3 19.84 3.06 3.32
CA ILE A 3 19.65 1.67 2.89
C ILE A 3 18.52 1.68 1.87
N THR A 4 18.85 1.49 0.60
CA THR A 4 17.87 1.41 -0.48
C THR A 4 17.81 -0.01 -1.03
N ARG A 5 16.59 -0.53 -1.20
CA ARG A 5 16.34 -1.76 -1.97
C ARG A 5 15.56 -1.40 -3.24
N PRO A 6 15.84 -2.04 -4.38
CA PRO A 6 14.99 -1.91 -5.55
C PRO A 6 13.59 -2.43 -5.23
N ILE A 7 12.59 -1.80 -5.84
CA ILE A 7 11.18 -2.19 -5.74
C ILE A 7 10.59 -2.11 -7.14
N ASP A 8 9.91 -3.16 -7.58
CA ASP A 8 9.33 -3.21 -8.93
C ASP A 8 8.02 -2.43 -9.02
N THR A 9 7.25 -2.38 -7.92
CA THR A 9 6.00 -1.64 -7.85
C THR A 9 5.84 -0.91 -6.52
N LEU A 10 5.52 0.37 -6.58
CA LEU A 10 5.17 1.21 -5.44
C LEU A 10 3.69 1.58 -5.50
N VAL A 11 2.95 1.24 -4.45
CA VAL A 11 1.53 1.62 -4.29
C VAL A 11 1.42 2.69 -3.21
N LEU A 12 0.77 3.80 -3.54
CA LEU A 12 0.50 4.89 -2.61
C LEU A 12 -0.94 4.76 -2.09
N GLY A 13 -1.08 4.54 -0.78
CA GLY A 13 -2.34 4.27 -0.09
C GLY A 13 -2.58 2.79 0.18
N GLY A 14 -2.87 2.46 1.42
CA GLY A 14 -3.18 1.12 1.95
C GLY A 14 -4.67 0.84 2.12
N GLY A 15 -5.54 1.63 1.48
CA GLY A 15 -6.98 1.35 1.39
C GLY A 15 -7.30 0.08 0.59
N MET A 16 -8.60 -0.23 0.42
CA MET A 16 -9.02 -1.40 -0.38
C MET A 16 -8.39 -1.37 -1.78
N ALA A 17 -8.51 -0.26 -2.50
CA ALA A 17 -7.97 -0.13 -3.86
C ALA A 17 -6.46 -0.38 -3.91
N GLY A 18 -5.68 0.25 -3.02
CA GLY A 18 -4.23 0.09 -2.99
C GLY A 18 -3.79 -1.31 -2.55
N THR A 19 -4.46 -1.89 -1.56
CA THR A 19 -4.16 -3.26 -1.11
C THR A 19 -4.46 -4.28 -2.22
N PHE A 20 -5.61 -4.18 -2.90
CA PHE A 20 -5.93 -5.06 -4.02
C PHE A 20 -5.03 -4.82 -5.23
N ALA A 21 -4.64 -3.58 -5.52
CA ALA A 21 -3.65 -3.29 -6.55
C ALA A 21 -2.30 -3.93 -6.23
N ALA A 22 -1.84 -3.86 -4.97
CA ALA A 22 -0.59 -4.49 -4.55
C ALA A 22 -0.64 -6.02 -4.67
N LEU A 23 -1.78 -6.64 -4.30
CA LEU A 23 -2.00 -8.07 -4.47
C LEU A 23 -2.01 -8.48 -5.95
N ALA A 24 -2.69 -7.71 -6.80
CA ALA A 24 -2.75 -7.98 -8.23
C ALA A 24 -1.38 -7.79 -8.93
N ALA A 25 -0.57 -6.84 -8.47
CA ALA A 25 0.77 -6.59 -9.00
C ALA A 25 1.80 -7.64 -8.55
N LYS A 26 1.55 -8.36 -7.45
CA LYS A 26 2.51 -9.29 -6.87
C LYS A 26 2.56 -10.60 -7.66
N THR A 27 3.79 -10.98 -8.04
CA THR A 27 4.17 -12.29 -8.57
C THR A 27 5.32 -12.88 -7.74
N PRO A 28 5.73 -14.15 -7.94
CA PRO A 28 6.91 -14.71 -7.26
C PRO A 28 8.19 -13.87 -7.46
N ASP A 29 8.35 -13.27 -8.64
CA ASP A 29 9.59 -12.59 -9.06
C ASP A 29 9.59 -11.07 -8.85
N THR A 30 8.45 -10.48 -8.47
CA THR A 30 8.32 -9.02 -8.28
C THR A 30 8.26 -8.63 -6.81
N THR A 31 8.70 -7.42 -6.51
CA THR A 31 8.61 -6.80 -5.19
C THR A 31 7.62 -5.65 -5.22
N VAL A 32 6.72 -5.63 -4.24
CA VAL A 32 5.70 -4.60 -4.11
C VAL A 32 5.85 -3.93 -2.74
N ALA A 33 5.82 -2.61 -2.71
CA ALA A 33 5.76 -1.84 -1.47
C ALA A 33 4.49 -0.99 -1.45
N ILE A 34 3.80 -0.99 -0.31
CA ILE A 34 2.69 -0.10 -0.02
C ILE A 34 3.19 0.98 0.93
N VAL A 35 2.88 2.24 0.63
CA VAL A 35 3.11 3.37 1.53
C VAL A 35 1.76 3.93 1.92
N GLU A 36 1.44 3.84 3.21
CA GLU A 36 0.21 4.34 3.81
C GLU A 36 0.57 5.42 4.84
N PRO A 37 0.00 6.63 4.74
CA PRO A 37 0.24 7.69 5.74
C PRO A 37 -0.32 7.35 7.13
N ALA A 38 -1.38 6.53 7.22
CA ALA A 38 -1.91 6.06 8.49
C ALA A 38 -1.07 4.90 9.08
N ASN A 39 -1.22 4.68 10.38
CA ASN A 39 -0.61 3.53 11.07
C ASN A 39 -1.40 2.22 10.90
N VAL A 40 -2.38 2.18 9.99
CA VAL A 40 -3.27 1.05 9.75
C VAL A 40 -3.67 0.97 8.28
N LEU A 41 -3.84 -0.24 7.77
CA LEU A 41 -4.38 -0.50 6.42
C LEU A 41 -5.92 -0.43 6.43
N GLY A 42 -6.53 -0.44 5.24
CA GLY A 42 -7.99 -0.52 5.07
C GLY A 42 -8.66 0.80 4.69
N GLY A 43 -7.93 1.92 4.73
CA GLY A 43 -8.42 3.22 4.26
C GLY A 43 -9.67 3.65 5.01
N GLN A 44 -10.68 4.18 4.31
CA GLN A 44 -11.93 4.65 4.94
C GLN A 44 -12.65 3.55 5.76
N GLY A 45 -12.51 2.29 5.39
CA GLY A 45 -13.15 1.17 6.09
C GLY A 45 -12.51 0.78 7.42
N THR A 46 -11.30 1.29 7.73
CA THR A 46 -10.56 0.93 8.97
C THR A 46 -9.95 2.14 9.66
N ALA A 47 -9.30 3.04 8.91
CA ALA A 47 -8.71 4.27 9.43
C ALA A 47 -9.71 5.43 9.52
N GLY A 48 -10.69 5.48 8.60
CA GLY A 48 -11.57 6.64 8.45
C GLY A 48 -12.77 6.65 9.39
N GLY A 49 -13.45 5.51 9.59
CA GLY A 49 -14.72 5.41 10.36
C GLY A 49 -15.91 6.18 9.74
N VAL A 50 -15.65 7.30 9.06
CA VAL A 50 -16.53 8.18 8.31
C VAL A 50 -15.74 8.78 7.13
N ALA A 51 -16.34 8.87 5.95
CA ALA A 51 -15.70 9.37 4.73
C ALA A 51 -15.26 10.84 4.88
N GLY A 52 -13.96 11.07 5.10
CA GLY A 52 -13.41 12.42 5.33
C GLY A 52 -11.97 12.62 4.87
N PHE A 53 -11.40 11.68 4.10
CA PHE A 53 -10.09 11.81 3.47
C PHE A 53 -10.20 11.58 1.97
#